data_AF-A0A2D8WT71-F1
#
_entry.id   AF-A0A2D8WT71-F1
#
_cell.length_a   1.000
_cell.length_b   1.000
_cell.length_c   1.000
_cell.angle_alpha   90.00
_cell.angle_beta   90.00
_cell.angle_gamma   90.00
#
_symmetry.space_group_name_H-M   'P 1'
#
loop_
_entity.id
_entity.type
_entity.pdbx_description
1 polymer ?
#
loop_
_entity_poly.entity_id
_entity_poly.type
_entity_poly.pdbx_seq_one_letter_code
_entity_poly.pdbx_strand_id
1 'polypeptide(L)'
;MNIKVSLIIFTFLLGIGSTVTADDHKEHNKKMMDKKIDHSKETSKYNLGYWDANACKRTSDGAGALMATTGYLLDQSNKLREAGNESEANDMFAAAERTSAIAANVASAFSAFCKP
;
A
#
# COMPACT_ATOMS: atom_id res chain seq x y z
N MET A 1 10.19 0.96 -31.64
CA MET A 1 9.86 1.38 -30.27
C MET A 1 9.70 2.90 -30.27
N ASN A 2 8.50 3.40 -30.05
CA ASN A 2 8.16 4.81 -30.29
C ASN A 2 8.81 5.71 -29.24
N ILE A 3 9.75 6.55 -29.67
CA ILE A 3 10.53 7.54 -28.86
C ILE A 3 9.63 8.37 -27.92
N LYS A 4 8.38 8.60 -28.31
CA LYS A 4 7.38 9.34 -27.52
C LYS A 4 6.98 8.65 -26.21
N VAL A 5 6.97 7.32 -26.16
CA VAL A 5 6.62 6.55 -24.95
C VAL A 5 7.78 6.54 -23.96
N SER A 6 9.03 6.57 -24.46
CA SER A 6 10.24 6.55 -23.63
C SER A 6 10.47 7.85 -22.85
N LEU A 7 9.99 8.99 -23.36
CA LEU A 7 10.11 10.30 -22.71
C LEU A 7 9.14 10.48 -21.53
N ILE A 8 8.00 9.79 -21.55
CA ILE A 8 6.98 9.87 -20.48
C ILE A 8 7.41 9.06 -19.24
N ILE A 9 8.22 8.02 -19.43
CA ILE A 9 8.74 7.18 -18.34
C ILE A 9 9.87 7.90 -17.58
N PHE A 10 10.62 8.78 -18.25
CA PHE A 10 11.77 9.46 -17.65
C PHE A 10 11.38 10.62 -16.72
N THR A 11 10.20 11.22 -16.89
CA THR A 11 9.75 12.35 -16.06
C THR A 11 9.20 11.92 -14.70
N PHE A 12 8.83 10.65 -14.50
CA PHE A 12 8.28 10.17 -13.23
C PHE A 12 9.36 9.90 -12.15
N LEU A 13 10.64 9.83 -12.53
CA LEU A 13 11.74 9.48 -11.62
C LEU A 13 12.47 10.67 -10.98
N LEU A 14 12.13 11.92 -11.34
CA LEU A 14 12.83 13.12 -10.86
C LEU A 14 12.03 13.96 -9.84
N GLY A 15 10.91 13.45 -9.33
CA GLY A 15 9.95 14.22 -8.54
C GLY A 15 9.99 14.08 -7.01
N ILE A 16 10.98 13.39 -6.42
CA ILE A 16 11.09 13.28 -4.96
C ILE A 16 12.48 13.74 -4.53
N GLY A 17 12.75 15.02 -4.79
CA GLY A 17 13.87 15.77 -4.21
C GLY A 17 13.40 16.52 -2.97
N SER A 18 14.05 16.22 -1.84
CA SER A 18 13.78 16.70 -0.50
C SER A 18 13.77 18.23 -0.35
N THR A 19 12.80 18.77 0.39
CA THR A 19 13.00 19.99 1.18
C THR A 19 12.76 19.65 2.65
N VAL A 20 13.80 19.16 3.31
CA VAL A 20 13.89 19.21 4.78
C VAL A 20 14.40 20.61 5.09
N THR A 21 13.51 21.53 5.44
CA THR A 21 13.94 22.77 6.10
C THR A 21 14.04 22.46 7.58
N ALA A 22 15.25 22.16 8.06
CA ALA A 22 15.58 22.40 9.44
C ALA A 22 15.73 23.92 9.57
N ASP A 23 14.73 24.59 10.15
CA ASP A 23 14.91 25.95 10.62
C ASP A 23 14.86 25.95 12.15
N ASP A 24 15.88 26.60 12.69
CA ASP A 24 16.24 26.64 14.10
C ASP A 24 15.41 27.74 14.79
N HIS A 25 14.96 27.41 16.00
CA HIS A 25 14.67 28.34 17.09
C HIS A 25 13.88 29.65 16.80
N LYS A 26 12.55 29.64 17.06
CA LYS A 26 11.92 30.81 17.68
C LYS A 26 10.76 30.44 18.61
N GLU A 27 11.12 30.41 19.89
CA GLU A 27 10.27 30.51 21.06
C GLU A 27 9.19 31.61 20.91
N HIS A 28 7.92 31.25 21.12
CA HIS A 28 6.98 32.14 21.81
C HIS A 28 5.86 31.32 22.48
N ASN A 29 5.90 31.37 23.80
CA ASN A 29 4.88 31.00 24.79
C ASN A 29 3.43 30.85 24.29
N LYS A 30 2.88 29.66 24.48
CA LYS A 30 1.49 29.51 24.95
C LYS A 30 1.36 28.29 25.86
N LYS A 31 1.57 28.51 27.16
CA LYS A 31 1.03 27.64 28.21
C LYS A 31 -0.48 27.62 28.03
N MET A 32 -1.08 26.47 27.72
CA MET A 32 -2.38 26.07 28.27
C MET A 32 -2.55 24.55 28.14
N MET A 33 -3.05 23.99 29.23
CA MET A 33 -3.62 22.65 29.40
C MET A 33 -2.64 21.56 29.80
N ASP A 34 -2.48 21.47 31.12
CA ASP A 34 -2.43 20.21 31.86
C ASP A 34 -3.33 19.16 31.19
N LYS A 35 -2.72 18.33 30.36
CA LYS A 35 -3.18 16.97 30.16
C LYS A 35 -1.94 16.11 30.19
N LYS A 36 -1.64 15.58 31.38
CA LYS A 36 -0.94 14.31 31.51
C LYS A 36 -1.78 13.26 30.78
N ILE A 37 -1.69 13.24 29.45
CA ILE A 37 -1.99 12.04 28.70
C ILE A 37 -0.80 11.16 28.99
N ASP A 38 -1.10 10.13 29.77
CA ASP A 38 -0.26 9.01 30.08
C ASP A 38 0.29 8.41 28.78
N HIS A 39 1.44 8.91 28.32
CA HIS A 39 2.21 8.37 27.21
C HIS A 39 2.81 6.99 27.56
N SER A 40 2.50 6.43 28.73
CA SER A 40 2.99 5.12 29.16
C SER A 40 2.22 3.94 28.59
N LYS A 41 1.18 4.14 27.76
CA LYS A 41 0.47 3.01 27.12
C LYS A 41 0.88 2.75 25.67
N GLU A 42 1.63 3.65 25.04
CA GLU A 42 2.09 3.46 23.65
C GLU A 42 3.34 2.57 23.57
N THR A 43 4.11 2.47 24.64
CA THR A 43 5.38 1.73 24.69
C THR A 43 5.24 0.21 24.87
N SER A 44 4.04 -0.34 25.06
CA SER A 44 3.85 -1.79 25.21
C SER A 44 3.75 -2.56 23.89
N LYS A 45 3.34 -1.92 22.78
CA LYS A 45 3.24 -2.58 21.46
C LYS A 45 4.60 -2.68 20.75
N TYR A 46 5.51 -1.74 20.99
CA TYR A 46 6.83 -1.67 20.37
C TYR A 46 7.84 -2.72 20.89
N ASN A 47 7.55 -3.41 22.00
CA ASN A 47 8.42 -4.46 22.54
C ASN A 47 8.12 -5.87 22.00
N LEU A 48 7.07 -6.04 21.19
CA LEU A 48 6.65 -7.33 20.64
C LEU A 48 7.07 -7.55 19.17
N GLY A 49 7.85 -6.63 18.59
CA GLY A 49 8.27 -6.71 17.19
C GLY A 49 7.18 -6.39 16.17
N TYR A 50 6.04 -5.85 16.61
CA TYR A 50 4.98 -5.39 15.73
C TYR A 50 5.41 -4.18 14.90
N TRP A 51 4.88 -4.09 13.69
CA TRP A 51 5.08 -2.93 12.83
C TRP A 51 4.30 -1.72 13.33
N ASP A 52 4.80 -0.52 13.00
CA ASP A 52 4.12 0.73 13.30
C ASP A 52 2.82 0.87 12.51
N ALA A 53 1.95 1.78 12.95
CA ALA A 53 0.62 1.96 12.37
C ALA A 53 0.65 2.31 10.87
N ASN A 54 1.65 3.06 10.39
CA ASN A 54 1.76 3.43 8.98
C ASN A 54 2.19 2.24 8.12
N ALA A 55 3.15 1.45 8.59
CA ALA A 55 3.53 0.20 7.92
C ALA A 55 2.35 -0.77 7.83
N CYS A 56 1.57 -0.89 8.90
CA CYS A 56 0.36 -1.70 8.94
C CYS A 56 -0.71 -1.21 7.95
N LYS A 57 -0.98 0.09 7.92
CA LYS A 57 -1.93 0.69 6.97
C LYS A 57 -1.51 0.44 5.53
N ARG A 58 -0.23 0.65 5.19
CA ARG A 58 0.29 0.39 3.83
C ARG A 58 0.14 -1.08 3.44
N THR A 59 0.36 -1.99 4.38
CA THR A 59 0.21 -3.44 4.15
C THR A 59 -1.25 -3.81 3.90
N SER A 60 -2.18 -3.31 4.71
CA SER A 60 -3.62 -3.55 4.49
C SER A 60 -4.13 -2.92 3.20
N ASP A 61 -3.71 -1.69 2.89
CA ASP A 61 -4.08 -0.99 1.65
C ASP A 61 -3.54 -1.75 0.43
N GLY A 62 -2.30 -2.25 0.50
CA GLY A 62 -1.68 -3.05 -0.55
C GLY A 62 -2.41 -4.38 -0.79
N ALA A 63 -2.79 -5.09 0.27
CA ALA A 63 -3.62 -6.30 0.15
C ALA A 63 -4.98 -6.00 -0.49
N GLY A 64 -5.62 -4.90 -0.09
CA GLY A 64 -6.89 -4.44 -0.66
C GLY A 64 -6.76 -4.08 -2.15
N ALA A 65 -5.71 -3.36 -2.53
CA ALA A 65 -5.45 -2.99 -3.92
C ALA A 65 -5.26 -4.23 -4.82
N LEU A 66 -4.47 -5.20 -4.36
CA LEU A 66 -4.28 -6.47 -5.08
C LEU A 66 -5.58 -7.27 -5.22
N MET A 67 -6.45 -7.28 -4.20
CA MET A 67 -7.76 -7.90 -4.31
C MET A 67 -8.69 -7.15 -5.27
N ALA A 68 -8.65 -5.82 -5.30
CA ALA A 68 -9.39 -5.05 -6.30
C ALA A 68 -8.92 -5.37 -7.73
N THR A 69 -7.59 -5.49 -7.93
CA THR A 69 -7.02 -5.93 -9.21
C THR A 69 -7.45 -7.35 -9.58
N THR A 70 -7.51 -8.27 -8.60
CA THR A 70 -8.06 -9.63 -8.81
C THR A 70 -9.48 -9.56 -9.35
N GLY A 71 -10.36 -8.75 -8.73
CA GLY A 71 -11.74 -8.58 -9.20
C GLY A 71 -11.82 -8.04 -10.63
N TYR A 72 -10.99 -7.05 -10.98
CA TYR A 72 -10.89 -6.53 -12.34
C TYR A 72 -10.47 -7.62 -13.35
N LEU A 73 -9.45 -8.41 -13.03
CA LEU A 73 -8.97 -9.48 -13.92
C LEU A 73 -10.03 -10.58 -14.14
N LEU A 74 -10.79 -10.92 -13.10
CA LEU A 74 -11.92 -11.85 -13.21
C LEU A 74 -13.04 -11.30 -14.10
N ASP A 75 -13.38 -10.02 -13.95
CA ASP A 75 -14.37 -9.35 -14.81
C ASP A 75 -13.94 -9.36 -16.28
N GLN A 76 -12.67 -9.06 -16.56
CA GLN A 76 -12.11 -9.11 -17.91
C GLN A 76 -12.08 -10.54 -18.48
N SER A 77 -11.69 -11.54 -17.66
CA SER A 77 -11.76 -12.95 -18.03
C SER A 77 -13.18 -13.37 -18.42
N ASN A 78 -14.19 -12.94 -17.65
CA ASN A 78 -15.59 -13.26 -17.92
C ASN A 78 -16.05 -12.66 -19.26
N LYS A 79 -15.76 -11.38 -19.50
CA LYS A 79 -16.09 -10.71 -20.78
C LYS A 79 -15.45 -11.41 -21.99
N LEU A 80 -14.19 -11.85 -21.85
CA LEU A 80 -13.50 -12.57 -22.92
C LEU A 80 -14.13 -13.95 -23.19
N ARG A 81 -14.56 -14.65 -22.13
CA ARG A 81 -15.26 -15.92 -22.26
C ARG A 81 -16.62 -15.77 -22.92
N GLU A 82 -17.39 -14.76 -22.53
CA GLU A 82 -18.67 -14.41 -23.18
C GLU A 82 -18.49 -14.06 -24.67
N ALA A 83 -17.34 -13.49 -25.05
CA ALA A 83 -16.98 -13.21 -26.44
C ALA A 83 -16.40 -14.42 -27.20
N GLY A 84 -16.28 -15.60 -26.57
CA GLY A 84 -15.73 -16.82 -27.17
C GLY A 84 -14.21 -16.87 -27.27
N ASN A 85 -13.48 -15.96 -26.60
CA ASN A 85 -12.02 -15.93 -26.57
C ASN A 85 -11.47 -16.68 -25.36
N GLU A 86 -11.57 -18.01 -25.41
CA GLU A 86 -11.24 -18.90 -24.28
C GLU A 86 -9.76 -18.83 -23.84
N SER A 87 -8.82 -18.73 -24.78
CA SER A 87 -7.40 -18.68 -24.43
C SER A 87 -7.06 -17.44 -23.61
N GLU A 88 -7.50 -16.27 -24.06
CA GLU A 88 -7.22 -15.02 -23.35
C GLU A 88 -8.02 -14.93 -22.04
N ALA A 89 -9.24 -15.48 -22.02
CA ALA A 89 -10.03 -15.60 -20.80
C ALA A 89 -9.28 -16.42 -19.73
N ASN A 90 -8.67 -17.54 -20.12
CA ASN A 90 -7.87 -18.39 -19.24
C ASN A 90 -6.60 -17.68 -18.76
N ASP A 91 -5.93 -16.91 -19.62
CA ASP A 91 -4.77 -16.11 -19.22
C ASP A 91 -5.13 -15.07 -18.16
N MET A 92 -6.24 -14.36 -18.35
CA MET A 92 -6.75 -13.38 -17.38
C MET A 92 -7.18 -14.03 -16.07
N PHE A 93 -7.82 -15.19 -16.13
CA PHE A 93 -8.19 -15.97 -14.95
C PHE A 93 -6.94 -16.39 -14.16
N ALA A 94 -5.93 -16.93 -14.84
CA ALA A 94 -4.68 -17.32 -14.20
C ALA A 94 -3.92 -16.11 -13.62
N ALA A 95 -4.02 -14.93 -14.25
CA ALA A 95 -3.49 -13.69 -13.68
C ALA A 95 -4.25 -13.29 -12.40
N ALA A 96 -5.58 -13.41 -12.39
CA ALA A 96 -6.39 -13.16 -11.20
C ALA A 96 -6.03 -14.11 -10.06
N GLU A 97 -5.88 -15.41 -10.35
CA GLU A 97 -5.50 -16.42 -9.36
C GLU A 97 -4.17 -16.05 -8.68
N ARG A 98 -3.12 -15.79 -9.48
CA ARG A 98 -1.80 -15.40 -8.95
C ARG A 98 -1.86 -14.10 -8.15
N THR A 99 -2.61 -13.12 -8.62
CA THR A 99 -2.78 -11.83 -7.91
C THR A 99 -3.48 -12.03 -6.56
N SER A 100 -4.49 -12.88 -6.51
CA SER A 100 -5.23 -13.19 -5.28
C SER A 100 -4.34 -13.91 -4.26
N ALA A 101 -3.46 -14.82 -4.70
CA ALA A 101 -2.48 -15.48 -3.85
C ALA A 101 -1.48 -14.47 -3.25
N ILE A 102 -1.01 -13.51 -4.03
CA ILE A 102 -0.14 -12.43 -3.51
C ILE A 102 -0.89 -11.60 -2.47
N ALA A 103 -2.12 -11.17 -2.77
CA ALA A 103 -2.96 -10.45 -1.82
C ALA A 103 -3.14 -11.21 -0.50
N ALA A 104 -3.41 -12.52 -0.55
CA ALA A 104 -3.56 -13.36 0.63
C ALA A 104 -2.26 -13.42 1.46
N ASN A 105 -1.11 -13.50 0.81
CA ASN A 105 0.19 -13.46 1.50
C ASN A 105 0.44 -12.11 2.18
N VAL A 106 0.11 -10.99 1.52
CA VAL A 106 0.22 -9.65 2.12
C VAL A 106 -0.74 -9.49 3.30
N ALA A 107 -1.97 -9.99 3.18
CA ALA A 107 -2.95 -9.98 4.28
C ALA A 107 -2.51 -10.85 5.47
N SER A 108 -1.79 -11.94 5.19
CA SER A 108 -1.20 -12.81 6.22
C SER A 108 -0.08 -12.08 6.96
N ALA A 109 0.77 -11.32 6.25
CA ALA A 109 1.78 -10.47 6.88
C ALA A 109 1.15 -9.42 7.81
N PHE A 110 0.05 -8.77 7.40
CA PHE A 110 -0.69 -7.88 8.30
C PHE A 110 -1.14 -8.60 9.58
N SER A 111 -1.69 -9.81 9.45
CA SER A 111 -2.16 -10.55 10.62
C SER A 111 -1.02 -10.96 11.55
N ALA A 112 0.19 -11.22 11.04
CA ALA A 112 1.36 -11.56 11.84
C ALA A 112 2.00 -10.35 12.54
N PHE A 113 2.08 -9.20 11.86
CA PHE A 113 2.88 -8.07 12.32
C PHE A 113 2.08 -6.86 12.82
N CYS A 114 0.76 -6.84 12.63
CA CYS A 114 -0.07 -5.67 12.94
C CYS A 114 -1.22 -5.93 13.91
N LYS A 115 -1.72 -7.16 13.95
CA LYS A 115 -2.73 -7.58 14.93
C LYS A 115 -2.03 -8.02 16.22
N PRO A 116 -2.32 -7.38 17.38
CA PRO A 116 -1.86 -7.85 18.67
C PRO A 116 -2.56 -9.14 19.10
#